data_AF-A0A8T7GC07-F1
#
_entry.id   AF-A0A8T7GC07-F1
#
_cell.length_a   1.000
_cell.length_b   1.000
_cell.length_c   1.000
_cell.angle_alpha   90.00
_cell.angle_beta   90.00
_cell.angle_gamma   90.00
#
_symmetry.space_group_name_H-M   'P 1'
#
loop_
_entity.id
_entity.type
_entity.pdbx_description
1 polymer ?
#
loop_
_entity_poly.entity_id
_entity_poly.type
_entity_poly.pdbx_seq_one_letter_code
_entity_poly.pdbx_strand_id
1 'polypeptide(L)'
;MQLGGLGGMEWIFIVIAIVVIFFGVKKIPEIARSFGKASAEYEKAKIEAKRELQQLKDQNRPGREKLEEIAESLGIDYSNKNDDELKSAIEVELNKGAKK
;
A
#
# COMPACT_ATOMS: atom_id res chain seq x y z
N MET A 1 -8.00 7.57 -53.31
CA MET A 1 -8.33 6.64 -52.23
C MET A 1 -7.92 7.29 -50.91
N GLN A 2 -8.88 7.80 -50.13
CA GLN A 2 -8.61 8.20 -48.75
C GLN A 2 -8.52 6.93 -47.90
N LEU A 3 -7.30 6.44 -47.68
CA LEU A 3 -6.99 5.50 -46.61
C LEU A 3 -6.66 6.33 -45.37
N GLY A 4 -7.68 6.76 -44.61
CA GLY A 4 -7.42 7.70 -43.52
C GLY A 4 -8.57 7.93 -42.55
N GLY A 5 -9.51 6.98 -42.40
CA GLY A 5 -10.68 7.15 -41.53
C GLY A 5 -10.69 6.31 -40.26
N LEU A 6 -9.76 5.36 -40.09
CA LEU A 6 -9.92 4.27 -39.12
C LEU A 6 -8.61 3.96 -38.36
N GLY A 7 -7.98 4.99 -37.78
CA GLY A 7 -6.60 4.86 -37.30
C GLY A 7 -6.37 4.09 -35.98
N GLY A 8 -7.41 3.82 -35.17
CA GLY A 8 -7.19 3.27 -33.82
C GLY A 8 -8.32 2.42 -33.23
N MET A 9 -9.59 2.78 -33.45
CA MET A 9 -10.73 2.01 -32.94
C MET A 9 -10.80 0.61 -33.55
N GLU A 10 -10.50 0.45 -34.85
CA GLU A 10 -10.47 -0.86 -35.50
C GLU A 10 -9.38 -1.78 -34.93
N TRP A 11 -8.20 -1.22 -34.63
CA TRP A 11 -7.11 -1.97 -34.01
C TRP A 11 -7.50 -2.51 -32.64
N ILE A 12 -8.28 -1.77 -31.85
CA ILE A 12 -8.82 -2.25 -30.57
C ILE A 12 -9.72 -3.45 -30.77
N PHE A 13 -10.64 -3.41 -31.74
CA PHE A 13 -11.51 -4.55 -32.05
C PHE A 13 -10.73 -5.77 -32.53
N ILE A 14 -9.69 -5.57 -33.35
CA ILE A 14 -8.81 -6.66 -33.83
C ILE A 14 -8.10 -7.33 -32.65
N VAL A 15 -7.51 -6.55 -31.73
CA VAL A 15 -6.83 -7.07 -30.54
C VAL A 15 -7.80 -7.85 -29.65
N ILE A 16 -9.00 -7.31 -29.41
CA ILE A 16 -10.04 -8.00 -28.62
C ILE A 16 -10.46 -9.30 -29.31
N ALA A 17 -10.66 -9.30 -30.63
CA ALA A 17 -11.02 -10.48 -31.40
C ALA A 17 -9.94 -11.57 -31.29
N ILE A 18 -8.67 -11.21 -31.43
CA ILE A 18 -7.54 -12.13 -31.22
C ILE A 18 -7.60 -12.72 -29.81
N VAL A 19 -7.66 -11.88 -28.77
CA VAL A 19 -7.73 -12.35 -27.37
C VAL A 19 -8.92 -13.30 -27.16
N VAL A 20 -10.09 -12.99 -27.72
CA VAL A 20 -11.28 -13.84 -27.62
C VAL A 20 -11.13 -15.16 -28.37
N ILE A 21 -10.47 -15.19 -29.53
CA ILE A 21 -10.24 -16.43 -30.29
C ILE A 21 -9.28 -17.36 -29.53
N PHE A 22 -8.19 -16.81 -28.99
CA PHE A 22 -7.17 -17.62 -28.29
C PHE A 22 -7.60 -18.03 -26.88
N PHE A 23 -8.24 -17.14 -26.12
CA PHE A 23 -8.60 -17.41 -24.72
C PHE A 23 -10.07 -17.80 -24.52
N GLY A 24 -10.93 -17.53 -25.52
CA GLY A 24 -12.37 -17.77 -25.47
C GLY A 24 -13.14 -16.70 -24.69
N VAL A 25 -14.38 -16.43 -25.09
CA VAL A 25 -15.29 -15.50 -24.39
C VAL A 25 -15.55 -15.88 -22.93
N LYS A 26 -15.38 -17.16 -22.57
CA LYS A 26 -15.62 -17.68 -21.22
C LYS A 26 -14.54 -17.28 -20.21
N LYS A 27 -13.34 -16.88 -20.66
CA LYS A 27 -12.22 -16.50 -19.77
C LYS A 27 -12.39 -15.12 -19.14
N ILE A 28 -13.02 -14.18 -19.84
CA ILE A 28 -13.30 -12.84 -19.30
C ILE A 28 -14.16 -12.91 -18.01
N PRO A 29 -15.32 -13.58 -17.97
CA PRO A 29 -16.12 -13.69 -16.75
C PRO A 29 -15.45 -14.55 -15.67
N GLU A 30 -14.60 -15.51 -16.05
CA GLU A 30 -13.84 -16.34 -15.11
C GLU A 30 -12.79 -15.50 -14.36
N ILE A 31 -12.01 -14.68 -15.09
CA ILE A 31 -11.02 -13.76 -14.52
C ILE A 31 -11.70 -12.68 -13.68
N ALA A 32 -12.82 -12.11 -14.14
CA ALA A 32 -13.56 -11.12 -13.35
C ALA A 32 -14.06 -11.71 -12.02
N ARG A 33 -14.54 -12.96 -12.03
CA ARG A 33 -14.97 -13.66 -10.81
C ARG A 33 -13.80 -13.98 -9.88
N SER A 34 -12.68 -14.48 -10.40
CA SER A 34 -11.50 -14.78 -9.56
C SER A 34 -10.87 -13.52 -8.98
N PHE A 35 -10.73 -12.47 -9.80
CA PHE A 35 -10.22 -11.17 -9.37
C PHE A 35 -11.15 -10.50 -8.36
N GLY A 36 -12.47 -10.57 -8.56
CA GLY A 36 -13.45 -10.07 -7.61
C GLY A 36 -13.41 -10.79 -6.27
N LYS A 37 -13.25 -12.13 -6.28
CA LYS A 37 -13.05 -12.92 -5.05
C LYS A 37 -11.76 -12.53 -4.35
N ALA A 38 -10.65 -12.48 -5.07
CA ALA A 38 -9.35 -12.09 -4.52
C ALA A 38 -9.39 -10.67 -3.91
N SER A 39 -10.00 -9.72 -4.61
CA SER A 39 -10.17 -8.34 -4.11
C SER A 39 -11.04 -8.29 -2.86
N ALA A 40 -12.11 -9.09 -2.80
CA ALA A 40 -12.99 -9.16 -1.63
C ALA A 40 -12.30 -9.80 -0.41
N GLU A 41 -11.51 -10.86 -0.61
CA GLU A 41 -10.71 -11.46 0.46
C GLU A 41 -9.59 -10.53 0.93
N TYR A 42 -8.93 -9.82 0.01
CA TYR A 42 -7.93 -8.82 0.34
C TYR A 42 -8.51 -7.67 1.19
N GLU A 43 -9.68 -7.14 0.81
CA GLU A 43 -10.32 -6.07 1.59
C GLU A 43 -10.76 -6.56 2.97
N LYS A 44 -11.25 -7.81 3.09
CA LYS A 44 -11.53 -8.43 4.40
C LYS A 44 -10.27 -8.54 5.26
N ALA A 45 -9.19 -9.08 4.72
CA ALA A 45 -7.90 -9.21 5.42
C ALA A 45 -7.36 -7.84 5.85
N LYS A 46 -7.48 -6.82 5.01
CA LYS A 46 -7.10 -5.44 5.33
C LYS A 46 -7.94 -4.86 6.48
N ILE A 47 -9.24 -5.10 6.49
CA ILE A 47 -10.14 -4.68 7.59
C ILE A 47 -9.75 -5.39 8.90
N GLU A 48 -9.48 -6.69 8.84
CA GLU A 48 -9.07 -7.50 9.97
C GLU A 48 -7.71 -7.03 10.53
N ALA A 49 -6.70 -6.87 9.66
CA ALA A 49 -5.40 -6.31 10.02
C ALA A 49 -5.53 -4.91 10.62
N LYS A 50 -6.42 -4.05 10.08
CA LYS A 50 -6.68 -2.73 10.66
C LYS A 50 -7.31 -2.83 12.05
N ARG A 51 -8.22 -3.78 12.28
CA ARG A 51 -8.80 -4.05 13.61
C ARG A 51 -7.76 -4.55 14.59
N GLU A 52 -6.91 -5.49 14.19
CA GLU A 52 -5.80 -5.99 15.00
C GLU A 52 -4.82 -4.87 15.34
N LEU A 53 -4.42 -4.05 14.35
CA LEU A 53 -3.56 -2.89 14.58
C LEU A 53 -4.21 -1.86 15.51
N GLN A 54 -5.53 -1.64 15.41
CA GLN A 54 -6.25 -0.78 16.35
C GLN A 54 -6.27 -1.37 17.77
N GLN A 55 -6.49 -2.67 17.91
CA GLN A 55 -6.42 -3.36 19.21
C GLN A 55 -5.01 -3.31 19.82
N LEU A 56 -3.95 -3.41 19.00
CA LEU A 56 -2.57 -3.23 19.43
C LEU A 56 -2.25 -1.77 19.77
N LYS A 57 -2.93 -0.81 19.14
CA LYS A 57 -2.75 0.62 19.43
C LYS A 57 -3.48 1.07 20.71
N ASP A 58 -4.59 0.40 21.05
CA ASP A 58 -5.27 0.53 22.34
C ASP A 58 -4.52 -0.19 23.48
N GLN A 59 -3.55 -1.06 23.18
CA GLN A 59 -2.50 -1.42 24.14
C GLN A 59 -1.53 -0.25 24.30
N ASN A 60 -1.95 0.66 25.17
CA ASN A 60 -1.33 1.91 25.56
C ASN A 60 0.09 1.72 26.12
N ARG A 61 1.10 1.92 25.25
CA ARG A 61 2.34 2.69 25.41
C ARG A 61 3.24 2.36 24.21
N PRO A 62 3.89 3.33 23.53
CA PRO A 62 5.09 2.97 22.80
C PRO A 62 6.04 2.41 23.86
N GLY A 63 6.19 1.08 23.88
CA GLY A 63 7.23 0.45 24.67
C GLY A 63 8.52 1.14 24.30
N ARG A 64 9.34 1.43 25.30
CA ARG A 64 10.62 2.11 25.16
C ARG A 64 11.43 1.63 23.94
N GLU A 65 11.35 0.33 23.63
CA GLU A 65 11.85 -0.32 22.42
C GLU A 65 11.55 0.42 21.09
N LYS A 66 10.31 0.90 20.87
CA LYS A 66 9.96 1.67 19.66
C LYS A 66 10.59 3.06 19.64
N LEU A 67 10.75 3.68 20.81
CA LEU A 67 11.42 4.99 20.90
C LEU A 67 12.92 4.82 20.64
N GLU A 68 13.51 3.70 21.09
CA GLU A 68 14.91 3.34 20.84
C GLU A 68 15.15 3.03 19.36
N GLU A 69 14.28 2.28 18.69
CA GLU A 69 14.37 1.98 17.24
C GLU A 69 14.36 3.26 16.37
N ILE A 70 13.48 4.21 16.72
CA ILE A 70 13.41 5.50 16.01
C ILE A 70 14.65 6.35 16.29
N ALA A 71 15.14 6.35 17.54
CA ALA A 71 16.35 7.08 17.90
C ALA A 71 17.59 6.51 17.19
N GLU A 72 17.72 5.19 17.09
CA GLU A 72 18.80 4.53 16.36
C GLU A 72 18.76 4.89 14.86
N SER A 73 17.58 4.88 14.25
CA SER A 73 17.38 5.29 12.85
C SER A 73 17.73 6.76 12.59
N LEU A 74 17.56 7.62 13.59
CA LEU A 74 17.90 9.05 13.55
C LEU A 74 19.32 9.35 14.05
N GLY A 75 20.08 8.35 14.50
CA GLY A 75 21.41 8.52 15.07
C GLY A 75 21.43 9.29 16.40
N ILE A 76 20.33 9.24 17.15
CA ILE A 76 20.17 9.91 18.45
C ILE A 76 20.61 8.97 19.56
N ASP A 77 21.57 9.39 20.39
CA ASP A 77 21.93 8.64 21.61
C ASP A 77 20.76 8.67 22.62
N TYR A 78 20.38 7.47 23.08
CA TYR A 78 19.23 7.23 23.95
C TYR A 78 19.58 6.55 25.27
N SER A 79 20.82 6.07 25.44
CA SER A 79 21.26 5.26 26.60
C SER A 79 21.07 5.95 27.95
N ASN A 80 21.17 7.28 28.00
CA ASN A 80 21.05 8.09 29.22
C ASN A 80 19.75 8.90 29.30
N LYS A 81 18.76 8.63 28.44
CA LYS A 81 17.50 9.38 28.40
C LYS A 81 16.35 8.56 28.97
N ASN A 82 15.46 9.23 29.69
CA ASN A 82 14.17 8.64 30.03
C ASN A 82 13.21 8.73 28.83
N ASP A 83 12.07 8.04 28.93
CA ASP A 83 11.13 7.88 27.82
C ASP A 83 10.57 9.22 27.31
N ASP A 84 10.37 10.20 28.20
CA ASP A 84 9.89 11.55 27.84
C ASP A 84 10.99 12.38 27.16
N GLU A 85 12.22 12.31 27.66
CA GLU A 85 13.39 12.98 27.06
C GLU A 85 13.74 12.43 25.68
N LEU A 86 13.65 11.10 25.53
CA LEU A 86 13.89 10.41 24.26
C LEU A 86 12.84 10.83 23.23
N LYS A 87 11.57 10.89 23.64
CA LYS A 87 10.46 11.35 22.80
C LYS A 87 10.65 12.81 22.36
N SER A 88 11.01 13.71 23.26
CA SER A 88 11.29 15.11 22.91
C SER A 88 12.50 15.25 21.97
N ALA A 89 13.56 14.46 22.16
CA ALA A 89 14.74 14.49 21.28
C ALA A 89 14.40 14.07 19.85
N ILE A 90 13.61 13.00 19.69
CA ILE A 90 13.13 12.52 18.40
C ILE A 90 12.25 13.58 17.72
N GLU A 91 11.34 14.21 18.47
CA GLU A 91 10.42 15.23 17.94
C GLU A 91 11.15 16.50 17.45
N VAL A 92 12.23 16.89 18.13
CA VAL A 92 13.09 18.01 17.70
C VAL A 92 13.83 17.68 16.40
N GLU A 93 14.37 16.47 16.27
CA GLU A 93 15.15 16.07 15.10
C GLU A 93 14.25 15.88 13.86
N LEU A 94 13.05 15.32 14.04
CA LEU A 94 12.04 15.23 12.98
C LEU A 94 11.61 16.61 12.47
N ASN A 95 11.40 17.57 13.36
CA ASN A 95 11.02 18.94 12.96
C ASN A 95 12.16 19.74 12.31
N LYS A 96 13.43 19.42 12.58
CA LYS A 96 14.58 20.00 11.86
C LYS A 96 14.63 19.53 10.40
N GLY A 97 14.31 18.26 10.14
CA GLY A 97 14.27 17.71 8.78
C GLY A 97 13.13 18.28 7.91
N ALA A 98 12.00 18.62 8.53
CA ALA A 98 10.82 19.16 7.84
C ALA A 98 10.95 20.63 7.37
N LYS A 99 12.02 21.34 7.78
CA LYS A 99 12.21 22.78 7.53
C LYS A 99 13.31 23.11 6.51
N LYS A 100 13.82 22.13 5.77
CA LYS A 100 14.87 22.31 4.76
C LYS A 100 14.35 22.09 3.35
#